data_AF-A0A6A6SKD4-F1
#
_entry.id   AF-A0A6A6SKD4-F1
#
_cell.length_a   1.000
_cell.length_b   1.000
_cell.length_c   1.000
_cell.angle_alpha   90.00
_cell.angle_beta   90.00
_cell.angle_gamma   90.00
#
_symmetry.space_group_name_H-M   'P 1'
#
loop_
_entity.id
_entity.type
_entity.pdbx_description
1 polymer ?
#
loop_
_entity_poly.entity_id
_entity_poly.type
_entity_poly.pdbx_seq_one_letter_code
_entity_poly.pdbx_strand_id
1 'polypeptide(L)'
;MGWWNSIINGVSNAAGWVIDNAGTISTVVGTVAKVAGAILVAEEDGEDFEILTADDPFDMPDFIKTMNKAQTVLEGAAKRDAKPKVDAILQSLPQGVNTIKSENTYSGLWAKPVLANKNKGLPGQDMTADLSHMLAMNNFPQTIPQGPGKDPVDVAQKLGEGIFNADPVNPLAVDLAAGEKPYTTISTDVTVGNQSAICTHAYYSIPSGGEGGEKSWHSALHLTTIQTTDALKSYREQRISASKVPPPLSLDFIEGGDGTIWQVTLNILWTAAQYALQAAPLVSTLLMQSNIILEVKYNKTDGWTTFLQVKATPGTTPIEAREAVVNAVNQAMLEVDKQNASALADPTSNDALKPTGITRVDIIANKLLPYQPQTDTTPPPALYKANGVTNGVPRKVMAQRQLVSFQPFPSDDGDNFSAASFEAGGAQYYVRGPYTSSGKYIMF
;
A
#
# COMPACT_ATOMS: atom_id res chain seq x y z
N MET A 1 -12.20 0.84 -3.76
CA MET A 1 -11.34 -0.22 -3.22
C MET A 1 -9.95 0.36 -3.12
N GLY A 2 -9.41 0.40 -1.91
CA GLY A 2 -8.31 1.27 -1.50
C GLY A 2 -6.91 0.68 -1.78
N TRP A 3 -5.90 1.33 -1.24
CA TRP A 3 -4.46 1.02 -1.30
C TRP A 3 -4.05 -0.45 -1.05
N TRP A 4 -4.92 -1.27 -0.45
CA TRP A 4 -4.69 -2.68 -0.14
C TRP A 4 -5.45 -3.59 -1.10
N ASN A 5 -4.80 -4.68 -1.50
CA ASN A 5 -5.33 -5.65 -2.46
C ASN A 5 -6.29 -6.65 -1.80
N SER A 6 -6.06 -7.02 -0.53
CA SER A 6 -6.86 -8.05 0.15
C SER A 6 -7.27 -7.73 1.60
N ILE A 7 -6.77 -6.63 2.18
CA ILE A 7 -7.20 -6.15 3.50
C ILE A 7 -8.35 -5.14 3.40
N ILE A 8 -9.42 -5.39 4.15
CA ILE A 8 -10.44 -4.39 4.43
C ILE A 8 -9.98 -3.54 5.60
N ASN A 9 -9.65 -2.29 5.31
CA ASN A 9 -9.14 -1.34 6.28
C ASN A 9 -10.24 -0.64 7.07
N GLY A 10 -9.97 -0.48 8.36
CA GLY A 10 -10.81 0.24 9.31
C GLY A 10 -11.89 -0.65 9.91
N VAL A 11 -12.01 -0.57 11.24
CA VAL A 11 -12.92 -1.40 12.04
C VAL A 11 -14.36 -1.32 11.53
N SER A 12 -14.86 -0.12 11.21
CA SER A 12 -16.25 0.04 10.76
C SER A 12 -16.52 -0.63 9.41
N ASN A 13 -15.59 -0.54 8.46
CA ASN A 13 -15.74 -1.20 7.16
C ASN A 13 -15.62 -2.72 7.31
N ALA A 14 -14.69 -3.18 8.14
CA ALA A 14 -14.54 -4.60 8.46
C ALA A 14 -15.79 -5.16 9.14
N ALA A 15 -16.35 -4.45 10.12
CA ALA A 15 -17.57 -4.84 10.82
C ALA A 15 -18.78 -4.93 9.86
N GLY A 16 -18.98 -3.92 9.01
CA GLY A 16 -20.03 -3.94 7.99
C GLY A 16 -19.88 -5.13 7.05
N TRP A 17 -18.68 -5.32 6.49
CA TRP A 17 -18.40 -6.45 5.61
C TRP A 17 -18.64 -7.81 6.29
N VAL A 18 -18.19 -7.96 7.54
CA VAL A 18 -18.34 -9.20 8.32
C VAL A 18 -19.81 -9.55 8.52
N ILE A 19 -20.66 -8.58 8.84
CA ILE A 19 -22.11 -8.80 9.01
C ILE A 19 -22.78 -9.09 7.67
N ASP A 20 -22.45 -8.34 6.62
CA ASP A 20 -23.01 -8.54 5.28
C ASP A 20 -22.65 -9.91 4.67
N ASN A 21 -21.54 -10.51 5.14
CA ASN A 21 -21.07 -11.81 4.69
C ASN A 21 -21.18 -12.87 5.81
N ALA A 22 -21.92 -12.61 6.89
CA ALA A 22 -22.09 -13.56 7.97
C ALA A 22 -23.12 -14.64 7.59
N GLY A 23 -22.78 -15.91 7.79
CA GLY A 23 -23.78 -16.99 7.73
C GLY A 23 -24.69 -16.97 8.95
N THR A 24 -24.17 -16.54 10.10
CA THR A 24 -24.92 -16.38 11.34
C THR A 24 -24.33 -15.22 12.14
N ILE A 25 -25.11 -14.16 12.33
CA ILE A 25 -24.67 -12.95 13.02
C ILE A 25 -24.28 -13.24 14.47
N SER A 26 -25.06 -14.02 15.22
CA SER A 26 -24.74 -14.34 16.62
C SER A 26 -23.41 -15.09 16.78
N THR A 27 -23.09 -16.00 15.85
CA THR A 27 -21.80 -16.70 15.81
C THR A 27 -20.65 -15.73 15.57
N VAL A 28 -20.81 -14.80 14.63
CA VAL A 28 -19.82 -13.77 14.36
C VAL A 28 -19.61 -12.86 15.57
N VAL A 29 -20.70 -12.34 16.15
CA VAL A 29 -20.67 -11.50 17.36
C VAL A 29 -19.96 -12.24 18.50
N GLY A 30 -20.36 -13.48 18.80
CA GLY A 30 -19.71 -14.29 19.84
C GLY A 30 -18.23 -14.54 19.58
N THR A 31 -17.83 -14.74 18.31
CA THR A 31 -16.43 -14.93 17.93
C THR A 31 -15.59 -13.71 18.25
N VAL A 32 -16.06 -12.52 17.86
CA VAL A 32 -15.37 -11.24 18.12
C VAL A 32 -15.39 -10.90 19.61
N ALA A 33 -16.54 -11.12 20.28
CA ALA A 33 -16.72 -10.87 21.70
C ALA A 33 -15.72 -11.67 22.56
N LYS A 34 -15.48 -12.94 22.23
CA LYS A 34 -14.47 -13.74 22.94
C LYS A 34 -13.06 -13.18 22.82
N VAL A 35 -12.70 -12.64 21.67
CA VAL A 35 -11.39 -12.00 21.48
C VAL A 35 -11.34 -10.66 22.21
N ALA A 36 -12.38 -9.83 22.08
CA ALA A 36 -12.50 -8.56 22.80
C ALA A 36 -12.43 -8.75 24.33
N GLY A 37 -13.08 -9.79 24.84
CA GLY A 37 -13.07 -10.15 26.26
C GLY A 37 -11.70 -10.59 26.79
N ALA A 38 -10.74 -10.88 25.92
CA ALA A 38 -9.37 -11.18 26.35
C ALA A 38 -8.64 -9.96 26.92
N ILE A 39 -9.08 -8.72 26.64
CA ILE A 39 -8.58 -7.50 27.33
C ILE A 39 -8.87 -7.57 28.83
N LEU A 40 -10.06 -8.04 29.21
CA LEU A 40 -10.51 -8.07 30.61
C LEU A 40 -9.69 -9.04 31.49
N VAL A 41 -8.90 -9.92 30.88
CA VAL A 41 -7.98 -10.84 31.55
C VAL A 41 -6.54 -10.31 31.53
N ALA A 42 -6.22 -9.38 30.63
CA ALA A 42 -4.85 -8.93 30.37
C ALA A 42 -4.51 -7.55 30.98
N GLU A 43 -5.51 -6.70 31.23
CA GLU A 43 -5.34 -5.37 31.85
C GLU A 43 -6.14 -5.33 33.16
N GLU A 44 -5.46 -5.29 34.32
CA GLU A 44 -6.06 -5.26 35.67
C GLU A 44 -6.84 -3.97 35.99
N ASP A 45 -6.83 -2.98 35.09
CA ASP A 45 -7.58 -1.72 35.21
C ASP A 45 -8.85 -1.77 34.34
N GLY A 46 -9.79 -2.63 34.73
CA GLY A 46 -11.07 -2.78 34.04
C GLY A 46 -12.00 -1.58 34.27
N GLU A 47 -12.10 -0.66 33.31
CA GLU A 47 -13.36 0.06 33.15
C GLU A 47 -14.42 -0.96 32.70
N ASP A 48 -15.64 -0.88 33.28
CA ASP A 48 -16.79 -1.70 32.91
C ASP A 48 -17.18 -1.43 31.45
N PHE A 49 -16.55 -2.17 30.54
CA PHE A 49 -16.65 -1.97 29.13
C PHE A 49 -17.66 -2.94 28.53
N GLU A 50 -18.82 -2.45 28.14
CA GLU A 50 -19.88 -3.25 27.52
C GLU A 50 -19.40 -3.91 26.21
N ILE A 51 -19.38 -5.25 26.19
CA ILE A 51 -19.04 -6.08 25.03
C ILE A 51 -20.33 -6.71 24.54
N LEU A 52 -20.66 -6.56 23.27
CA LEU A 52 -21.82 -7.20 22.68
C LEU A 52 -21.58 -8.71 22.62
N THR A 53 -22.41 -9.49 23.30
CA THR A 53 -22.33 -10.96 23.33
C THR A 53 -23.28 -11.59 22.32
N ALA A 54 -23.19 -12.91 22.12
CA ALA A 54 -24.02 -13.63 21.15
C ALA A 54 -25.52 -13.66 21.52
N ASP A 55 -25.84 -13.48 22.80
CA ASP A 55 -27.20 -13.53 23.34
C ASP A 55 -27.88 -12.14 23.39
N ASP A 56 -27.12 -11.07 23.17
CA ASP A 56 -27.63 -9.70 23.18
C ASP A 56 -28.38 -9.38 21.87
N PRO A 57 -29.39 -8.49 21.91
CA PRO A 57 -29.97 -7.93 20.70
C PRO A 57 -28.88 -7.29 19.83
N PHE A 58 -28.80 -7.69 18.57
CA PHE A 58 -27.76 -7.18 17.68
C PHE A 58 -27.91 -5.66 17.46
N ASP A 59 -26.85 -4.93 17.77
CA ASP A 59 -26.68 -3.52 17.47
C ASP A 59 -25.34 -3.29 16.75
N MET A 60 -25.39 -2.62 15.59
CA MET A 60 -24.21 -2.40 14.76
C MET A 60 -23.18 -1.47 15.42
N PRO A 61 -23.56 -0.30 15.99
CA PRO A 61 -22.65 0.51 16.81
C PRO A 61 -21.91 -0.27 17.91
N ASP A 62 -22.61 -1.11 18.68
CA ASP A 62 -21.99 -1.90 19.75
C ASP A 62 -21.12 -3.04 19.22
N PHE A 63 -21.50 -3.63 18.09
CA PHE A 63 -20.64 -4.57 17.37
C PHE A 63 -19.35 -3.90 16.88
N ILE A 64 -19.41 -2.68 16.34
CA ILE A 64 -18.23 -1.90 15.93
C ILE A 64 -17.31 -1.64 17.13
N LYS A 65 -17.85 -1.27 18.30
CA LYS A 65 -17.06 -1.12 19.53
C LYS A 65 -16.39 -2.43 19.94
N THR A 66 -17.12 -3.54 19.85
CA THR A 66 -16.63 -4.89 20.16
C THR A 66 -15.50 -5.32 19.21
N MET A 67 -15.65 -5.07 17.90
CA MET A 67 -14.60 -5.26 16.90
C MET A 67 -13.38 -4.37 17.17
N ASN A 68 -13.57 -3.11 17.57
CA ASN A 68 -12.47 -2.20 17.91
C ASN A 68 -11.65 -2.74 19.10
N LYS A 69 -12.33 -3.21 20.15
CA LYS A 69 -11.69 -3.85 21.31
C LYS A 69 -10.91 -5.09 20.91
N ALA A 70 -11.51 -5.98 20.11
CA ALA A 70 -10.82 -7.15 19.58
C ALA A 70 -9.58 -6.75 18.78
N GLN A 71 -9.64 -5.66 17.99
CA GLN A 71 -8.48 -5.14 17.28
C GLN A 71 -7.37 -4.67 18.24
N THR A 72 -7.72 -3.93 19.30
CA THR A 72 -6.75 -3.50 20.33
C THR A 72 -6.04 -4.69 21.00
N VAL A 73 -6.77 -5.78 21.29
CA VAL A 73 -6.19 -7.04 21.81
C VAL A 73 -5.10 -7.56 20.86
N LEU A 74 -5.42 -7.65 19.57
CA LEU A 74 -4.53 -8.18 18.55
C LEU A 74 -3.30 -7.28 18.36
N GLU A 75 -3.49 -5.96 18.33
CA GLU A 75 -2.39 -4.99 18.22
C GLU A 75 -1.43 -5.08 19.42
N GLY A 76 -1.99 -5.16 20.63
CA GLY A 76 -1.22 -5.34 21.86
C GLY A 76 -0.44 -6.67 21.85
N ALA A 77 -1.09 -7.74 21.40
CA ALA A 77 -0.46 -9.05 21.28
C ALA A 77 0.69 -9.07 20.26
N ALA A 78 0.47 -8.50 19.07
CA ALA A 78 1.49 -8.43 18.02
C ALA A 78 2.71 -7.60 18.47
N LYS A 79 2.49 -6.46 19.14
CA LYS A 79 3.58 -5.62 19.69
C LYS A 79 4.37 -6.34 20.78
N ARG A 80 3.67 -6.93 21.76
CA ARG A 80 4.28 -7.65 22.88
C ARG A 80 5.13 -8.82 22.39
N ASP A 81 4.60 -9.61 21.46
CA ASP A 81 5.26 -10.83 21.01
C ASP A 81 6.37 -10.53 19.96
N ALA A 82 6.39 -9.33 19.37
CA ALA A 82 7.50 -8.85 18.54
C ALA A 82 8.75 -8.47 19.36
N LYS A 83 8.54 -7.94 20.58
CA LYS A 83 9.58 -7.34 21.41
C LYS A 83 10.83 -8.22 21.61
N PRO A 84 10.72 -9.53 21.94
CA PRO A 84 11.90 -10.37 22.15
C PRO A 84 12.81 -10.47 20.92
N LYS A 85 12.24 -10.55 19.71
CA LYS A 85 13.02 -10.61 18.47
C LYS A 85 13.69 -9.28 18.14
N VAL A 86 12.96 -8.18 18.34
CA VAL A 86 13.49 -6.82 18.15
C VAL A 86 14.66 -6.59 19.09
N ASP A 87 14.52 -6.92 20.38
CA ASP A 87 15.57 -6.78 21.38
C ASP A 87 16.79 -7.65 21.04
N ALA A 88 16.58 -8.89 20.58
CA ALA A 88 17.67 -9.79 20.15
C ALA A 88 18.45 -9.24 18.94
N ILE A 89 17.76 -8.69 17.94
CA ILE A 89 18.41 -8.08 16.76
C ILE A 89 19.20 -6.84 17.18
N LEU A 90 18.62 -5.94 17.98
CA LEU A 90 19.31 -4.75 18.46
C LEU A 90 20.57 -5.08 19.27
N GLN A 91 20.54 -6.15 20.07
CA GLN A 91 21.70 -6.64 20.82
C GLN A 91 22.80 -7.24 19.93
N SER A 92 22.42 -7.77 18.75
CA SER A 92 23.37 -8.38 17.80
C SER A 92 24.09 -7.35 16.91
N LEU A 93 23.62 -6.09 16.86
CA LEU A 93 24.20 -5.07 16.00
C LEU A 93 25.54 -4.56 16.55
N PRO A 94 26.53 -4.25 15.69
CA PRO A 94 27.81 -3.71 16.14
C PRO A 94 27.62 -2.39 16.90
N GLN A 95 28.31 -2.24 18.03
CA GLN A 95 28.28 -1.01 18.81
C GLN A 95 28.85 0.16 17.99
N GLY A 96 28.20 1.33 18.09
CA GLY A 96 28.63 2.55 17.40
C GLY A 96 28.09 2.72 15.98
N VAL A 97 27.31 1.76 15.46
CA VAL A 97 26.61 1.91 14.18
C VAL A 97 25.29 2.66 14.39
N ASN A 98 25.10 3.75 13.65
CA ASN A 98 23.83 4.48 13.65
C ASN A 98 22.76 3.63 12.96
N THR A 99 21.74 3.25 13.73
CA THR A 99 20.61 2.44 13.26
C THR A 99 19.32 3.25 13.33
N ILE A 100 18.47 3.03 12.34
CA ILE A 100 17.15 3.62 12.21
C ILE A 100 16.16 2.49 12.44
N LYS A 101 15.30 2.68 13.42
CA LYS A 101 14.21 1.77 13.77
C LYS A 101 12.88 2.42 13.37
N SER A 102 12.05 1.71 12.62
CA SER A 102 10.67 2.10 12.35
C SER A 102 9.72 1.00 12.82
N GLU A 103 8.61 1.39 13.42
CA GLU A 103 7.60 0.47 13.95
C GLU A 103 6.23 0.96 13.51
N ASN A 104 5.48 0.10 12.83
CA ASN A 104 4.10 0.37 12.46
C ASN A 104 3.23 -0.85 12.68
N THR A 105 1.96 -0.62 13.02
CA THR A 105 0.98 -1.68 13.23
C THR A 105 -0.13 -1.52 12.20
N TYR A 106 -0.42 -2.59 11.48
CA TYR A 106 -1.42 -2.63 10.43
C TYR A 106 -2.50 -3.63 10.83
N SER A 107 -3.71 -3.14 10.99
CA SER A 107 -4.82 -3.95 11.48
C SER A 107 -5.98 -3.90 10.50
N GLY A 108 -6.69 -5.01 10.39
CA GLY A 108 -7.82 -5.11 9.49
C GLY A 108 -8.30 -6.54 9.30
N LEU A 109 -9.18 -6.70 8.33
CA LEU A 109 -9.79 -7.98 8.00
C LEU A 109 -9.27 -8.47 6.64
N TRP A 110 -8.68 -9.66 6.63
CA TRP A 110 -8.48 -10.43 5.41
C TRP A 110 -9.79 -11.11 5.06
N ALA A 111 -10.50 -10.59 4.06
CA ALA A 111 -11.84 -11.06 3.70
C ALA A 111 -11.82 -12.54 3.25
N LYS A 112 -10.85 -12.90 2.40
CA LYS A 112 -10.66 -14.25 1.86
C LYS A 112 -9.16 -14.56 1.75
N PRO A 113 -8.49 -14.84 2.87
CA PRO A 113 -7.07 -15.17 2.85
C PRO A 113 -6.86 -16.47 2.07
N VAL A 114 -5.97 -16.42 1.09
CA VAL A 114 -5.60 -17.58 0.25
C VAL A 114 -4.16 -17.93 0.57
N LEU A 115 -3.89 -19.19 0.89
CA LEU A 115 -2.52 -19.71 0.98
C LEU A 115 -2.22 -20.50 -0.30
N ALA A 116 -1.24 -20.05 -1.07
CA ALA A 116 -0.79 -20.72 -2.28
C ALA A 116 -0.22 -22.12 -1.97
N ASN A 117 0.37 -22.29 -0.78
CA ASN A 117 0.79 -23.59 -0.27
C ASN A 117 0.56 -23.67 1.25
N LYS A 118 -0.48 -24.40 1.67
CA LYS A 118 -0.85 -24.57 3.08
C LYS A 118 0.28 -25.18 3.93
N ASN A 119 1.08 -26.09 3.37
CA ASN A 119 2.14 -26.78 4.11
C ASN A 119 3.38 -25.92 4.36
N LYS A 120 3.52 -24.79 3.65
CA LYS A 120 4.66 -23.87 3.76
C LYS A 120 4.27 -22.49 4.27
N GLY A 121 3.00 -22.29 4.64
CA GLY A 121 2.48 -20.97 4.97
C GLY A 121 2.61 -19.94 3.86
N LEU A 122 2.73 -20.35 2.59
CA LEU A 122 3.01 -19.42 1.50
C LEU A 122 1.75 -18.59 1.22
N PRO A 123 1.74 -17.26 1.50
CA PRO A 123 0.59 -16.43 1.23
C PRO A 123 0.29 -16.37 -0.26
N GLY A 124 -0.98 -16.13 -0.58
CA GLY A 124 -1.41 -15.76 -1.92
C GLY A 124 -0.78 -14.42 -2.34
N GLN A 125 -0.91 -14.13 -3.62
CA GLN A 125 -0.25 -12.97 -4.20
C GLN A 125 -0.74 -11.64 -3.62
N ASP A 126 -2.05 -11.47 -3.46
CA ASP A 126 -2.62 -10.23 -2.91
C ASP A 126 -2.13 -9.96 -1.47
N MET A 127 -2.02 -11.02 -0.66
CA MET A 127 -1.49 -10.95 0.70
C MET A 127 0.00 -10.60 0.72
N THR A 128 0.78 -11.16 -0.22
CA THR A 128 2.20 -10.83 -0.39
C THR A 128 2.39 -9.38 -0.85
N ALA A 129 1.54 -8.90 -1.75
CA ALA A 129 1.55 -7.52 -2.21
C ALA A 129 1.17 -6.55 -1.09
N ASP A 130 0.22 -6.91 -0.23
CA ASP A 130 -0.10 -6.12 0.97
C ASP A 130 1.11 -6.04 1.92
N LEU A 131 1.82 -7.14 2.19
CA LEU A 131 3.07 -7.10 2.96
C LEU A 131 4.16 -6.23 2.30
N SER A 132 4.26 -6.29 0.97
CA SER A 132 5.18 -5.45 0.18
C SER A 132 4.87 -3.96 0.35
N HIS A 133 3.58 -3.57 0.33
CA HIS A 133 3.15 -2.20 0.60
C HIS A 133 3.47 -1.77 2.04
N MET A 134 3.28 -2.64 3.04
CA MET A 134 3.64 -2.34 4.43
C MET A 134 5.15 -2.07 4.57
N LEU A 135 6.00 -2.88 3.93
CA LEU A 135 7.44 -2.66 3.89
C LEU A 135 7.79 -1.33 3.21
N ALA A 136 7.13 -1.00 2.10
CA ALA A 136 7.32 0.26 1.40
C ALA A 136 6.94 1.48 2.26
N MET A 137 5.83 1.41 2.99
CA MET A 137 5.41 2.44 3.95
C MET A 137 6.40 2.62 5.11
N ASN A 138 7.10 1.55 5.48
CA ASN A 138 8.19 1.57 6.48
C ASN A 138 9.56 1.94 5.91
N ASN A 139 9.62 2.43 4.65
CA ASN A 139 10.86 2.76 3.95
C ASN A 139 11.89 1.62 3.93
N PHE A 140 11.43 0.37 3.90
CA PHE A 140 12.27 -0.82 3.86
C PHE A 140 12.30 -1.43 2.45
N PRO A 141 13.44 -1.92 1.96
CA PRO A 141 13.54 -2.56 0.65
C PRO A 141 12.71 -3.84 0.60
N GLN A 142 11.96 -4.02 -0.49
CA GLN A 142 11.17 -5.21 -0.72
C GLN A 142 12.04 -6.36 -1.23
N THR A 143 13.19 -6.04 -1.84
CA THR A 143 14.22 -6.99 -2.27
C THR A 143 15.59 -6.61 -1.71
N ILE A 144 16.30 -7.54 -1.08
CA ILE A 144 17.66 -7.29 -0.56
C ILE A 144 18.68 -8.14 -1.34
N PRO A 145 19.70 -7.54 -1.99
CA PRO A 145 20.77 -8.28 -2.65
C PRO A 145 21.59 -9.10 -1.66
N GLN A 146 21.92 -10.35 -2.00
CA GLN A 146 22.75 -11.23 -1.17
C GLN A 146 24.24 -11.30 -1.59
N GLY A 147 24.63 -10.49 -2.58
CA GLY A 147 25.95 -10.51 -3.20
C GLY A 147 25.97 -11.23 -4.56
N PRO A 148 27.15 -11.34 -5.20
CA PRO A 148 27.27 -11.87 -6.56
C PRO A 148 26.80 -13.34 -6.67
N GLY A 149 25.99 -13.65 -7.69
CA GLY A 149 25.55 -15.01 -7.99
C GLY A 149 24.49 -15.59 -7.07
N LYS A 150 23.91 -14.79 -6.16
CA LYS A 150 22.77 -15.19 -5.33
C LYS A 150 21.55 -14.37 -5.68
N ASP A 151 20.40 -15.04 -5.74
CA ASP A 151 19.12 -14.37 -5.96
C ASP A 151 18.83 -13.37 -4.81
N PRO A 152 18.27 -12.20 -5.13
CA PRO A 152 17.86 -11.25 -4.11
C PRO A 152 16.76 -11.86 -3.22
N VAL A 153 16.79 -11.52 -1.93
CA VAL A 153 15.75 -11.96 -0.99
C VAL A 153 14.49 -11.12 -1.20
N ASP A 154 13.38 -11.75 -1.56
CA ASP A 154 12.06 -11.15 -1.46
C ASP A 154 11.61 -11.15 0.01
N VAL A 155 11.66 -9.96 0.62
CA VAL A 155 11.38 -9.79 2.05
C VAL A 155 9.91 -10.04 2.35
N ALA A 156 9.00 -9.59 1.48
CA ALA A 156 7.56 -9.75 1.68
C ALA A 156 7.17 -11.23 1.64
N GLN A 157 7.66 -11.97 0.64
CA GLN A 157 7.41 -13.41 0.54
C GLN A 157 7.99 -14.16 1.75
N LYS A 158 9.23 -13.86 2.17
CA LYS A 158 9.87 -14.54 3.30
C LYS A 158 9.18 -14.27 4.63
N LEU A 159 8.78 -13.02 4.89
CA LEU A 159 7.98 -12.70 6.07
C LEU A 159 6.63 -13.42 6.01
N GLY A 160 5.98 -13.39 4.84
CA GLY A 160 4.72 -14.07 4.57
C GLY A 160 4.75 -15.57 4.88
N GLU A 161 5.73 -16.29 4.32
CA GLU A 161 5.97 -17.72 4.57
C GLU A 161 6.05 -18.03 6.07
N GLY A 162 6.64 -17.14 6.87
CA GLY A 162 6.76 -17.34 8.31
C GLY A 162 5.51 -17.00 9.11
N ILE A 163 4.89 -15.84 8.86
CA ILE A 163 3.76 -15.34 9.68
C ILE A 163 2.41 -15.99 9.35
N PHE A 164 2.30 -16.67 8.20
CA PHE A 164 1.11 -17.40 7.79
C PHE A 164 1.29 -18.93 7.88
N ASN A 165 2.32 -19.39 8.60
CA ASN A 165 2.65 -20.82 8.74
C ASN A 165 1.79 -21.58 9.78
N ALA A 166 0.79 -20.95 10.39
CA ALA A 166 -0.18 -21.66 11.20
C ALA A 166 -1.61 -21.28 10.83
N ASP A 167 -2.52 -22.23 11.04
CA ASP A 167 -3.94 -21.99 10.88
C ASP A 167 -4.45 -21.01 11.94
N PRO A 168 -5.45 -20.17 11.60
CA PRO A 168 -6.10 -19.31 12.57
C PRO A 168 -6.85 -20.13 13.62
N VAL A 169 -6.82 -19.68 14.88
CA VAL A 169 -7.70 -20.20 15.92
C VAL A 169 -9.16 -19.83 15.61
N ASN A 170 -10.08 -20.76 15.89
CA ASN A 170 -11.51 -20.47 15.98
C ASN A 170 -11.86 -20.17 17.45
N PRO A 171 -12.15 -18.92 17.82
CA PRO A 171 -12.48 -18.54 19.20
C PRO A 171 -13.68 -19.32 19.79
N LEU A 172 -14.60 -19.78 18.94
CA LEU A 172 -15.78 -20.53 19.38
C LEU A 172 -15.54 -22.05 19.48
N ALA A 173 -14.33 -22.55 19.20
CA ALA A 173 -14.03 -23.96 19.36
C ALA A 173 -14.21 -24.42 20.82
N VAL A 174 -14.81 -25.60 20.98
CA VAL A 174 -15.17 -26.20 22.28
C VAL A 174 -13.93 -26.60 23.09
N ASP A 175 -12.79 -26.78 22.42
CA ASP A 175 -11.56 -27.34 23.00
C ASP A 175 -10.51 -26.30 23.43
N LEU A 176 -10.85 -25.01 23.48
CA LEU A 176 -9.92 -24.00 24.01
C LEU A 176 -9.67 -24.25 25.50
N ALA A 177 -8.47 -24.74 25.84
CA ALA A 177 -8.13 -25.07 27.22
C ALA A 177 -8.06 -23.81 28.10
N ALA A 178 -8.23 -23.98 29.40
CA ALA A 178 -8.13 -22.88 30.36
C ALA A 178 -6.75 -22.20 30.25
N GLY A 179 -6.72 -20.92 29.88
CA GLY A 179 -5.50 -20.14 29.67
C GLY A 179 -5.01 -20.07 28.22
N GLU A 180 -5.66 -20.77 27.28
CA GLU A 180 -5.40 -20.57 25.86
C GLU A 180 -5.98 -19.24 25.36
N LYS A 181 -5.22 -18.58 24.49
CA LYS A 181 -5.64 -17.31 23.89
C LYS A 181 -6.66 -17.59 22.79
N PRO A 182 -7.71 -16.76 22.64
CA PRO A 182 -8.68 -16.90 21.55
C PRO A 182 -8.13 -16.44 20.19
N TYR A 183 -6.81 -16.31 20.06
CA TYR A 183 -6.10 -15.84 18.87
C TYR A 183 -4.71 -16.48 18.79
N THR A 184 -4.16 -16.56 17.59
CA THR A 184 -2.79 -17.00 17.33
C THR A 184 -1.88 -15.78 17.23
N THR A 185 -0.64 -15.89 17.71
CA THR A 185 0.42 -14.93 17.36
C THR A 185 1.63 -15.66 16.78
N ILE A 186 2.16 -15.19 15.65
CA ILE A 186 3.39 -15.72 15.04
C ILE A 186 4.34 -14.57 14.73
N SER A 187 5.62 -14.73 15.05
CA SER A 187 6.65 -13.73 14.78
C SER A 187 7.75 -14.31 13.89
N THR A 188 8.09 -13.61 12.82
CA THR A 188 9.15 -13.97 11.86
C THR A 188 10.03 -12.76 11.60
N ASP A 189 11.29 -13.02 11.27
CA ASP A 189 12.25 -12.00 10.89
C ASP A 189 13.02 -12.39 9.62
N VAL A 190 13.42 -11.38 8.85
CA VAL A 190 14.31 -11.49 7.70
C VAL A 190 15.46 -10.53 7.95
N THR A 191 16.65 -11.09 8.14
CA THR A 191 17.89 -10.33 8.37
C THR A 191 18.90 -10.62 7.28
N VAL A 192 19.34 -9.58 6.58
CA VAL A 192 20.36 -9.65 5.53
C VAL A 192 21.34 -8.50 5.71
N GLY A 193 22.56 -8.83 6.16
CA GLY A 193 23.60 -7.84 6.43
C GLY A 193 23.15 -6.80 7.45
N ASN A 194 23.08 -5.54 7.02
CA ASN A 194 22.79 -4.37 7.87
C ASN A 194 21.31 -3.99 7.91
N GLN A 195 20.42 -4.90 7.50
CA GLN A 195 18.99 -4.67 7.38
C GLN A 195 18.22 -5.85 7.96
N SER A 196 17.24 -5.56 8.80
CA SER A 196 16.33 -6.53 9.39
C SER A 196 14.89 -6.03 9.33
N ALA A 197 13.97 -6.92 8.94
CA ALA A 197 12.54 -6.71 9.09
C ALA A 197 11.97 -7.81 9.97
N ILE A 198 11.19 -7.43 10.98
CA ILE A 198 10.49 -8.32 11.91
C ILE A 198 9.01 -8.08 11.71
N CYS A 199 8.26 -9.13 11.42
CA CYS A 199 6.81 -9.08 11.30
C CYS A 199 6.18 -10.05 12.30
N THR A 200 5.26 -9.53 13.10
CA THR A 200 4.48 -10.32 14.04
C THR A 200 3.01 -10.20 13.72
N HIS A 201 2.36 -11.33 13.51
CA HIS A 201 0.96 -11.42 13.09
C HIS A 201 0.14 -12.03 14.22
N ALA A 202 -0.80 -11.26 14.75
CA ALA A 202 -1.81 -11.72 15.70
C ALA A 202 -3.17 -11.80 14.98
N TYR A 203 -3.83 -12.95 14.99
CA TYR A 203 -5.04 -13.17 14.19
C TYR A 203 -5.91 -14.31 14.70
N TYR A 204 -7.20 -14.26 14.31
CA TYR A 204 -8.17 -15.33 14.53
C TYR A 204 -9.15 -15.41 13.35
N SER A 205 -9.83 -16.54 13.21
CA SER A 205 -10.82 -16.72 12.16
C SER A 205 -12.20 -16.24 12.57
N ILE A 206 -12.87 -15.49 11.69
CA ILE A 206 -14.30 -15.18 11.73
C ILE A 206 -15.01 -16.04 10.68
N PRO A 207 -16.08 -16.77 11.05
CA PRO A 207 -16.85 -17.55 10.09
C PRO A 207 -17.56 -16.62 9.09
N SER A 208 -17.43 -16.88 7.79
CA SER A 208 -18.24 -16.24 6.75
C SER A 208 -19.28 -17.22 6.21
N GLY A 209 -20.40 -16.70 5.72
CA GLY A 209 -21.58 -17.46 5.27
C GLY A 209 -21.47 -18.05 3.87
N GLY A 210 -20.30 -17.96 3.23
CA GLY A 210 -20.08 -18.49 1.90
C GLY A 210 -20.19 -20.02 1.84
N GLU A 211 -20.63 -20.55 0.70
CA GLU A 211 -20.61 -21.99 0.43
C GLU A 211 -19.15 -22.50 0.50
N GLY A 212 -18.85 -23.40 1.44
CA GLY A 212 -17.53 -24.03 1.57
C GLY A 212 -16.78 -23.77 2.88
N GLY A 213 -17.39 -23.09 3.87
CA GLY A 213 -16.73 -22.86 5.16
C GLY A 213 -15.56 -21.88 5.04
N GLU A 214 -15.68 -20.91 4.13
CA GLU A 214 -14.76 -19.79 4.00
C GLU A 214 -14.63 -19.08 5.36
N LYS A 215 -13.42 -18.62 5.68
CA LYS A 215 -13.13 -17.91 6.92
C LYS A 215 -12.36 -16.65 6.59
N SER A 216 -12.83 -15.54 7.15
CA SER A 216 -12.09 -14.28 7.11
C SER A 216 -11.17 -14.21 8.32
N TRP A 217 -10.03 -13.53 8.22
CA TRP A 217 -9.11 -13.39 9.36
C TRP A 217 -9.12 -11.95 9.85
N HIS A 218 -9.57 -11.75 11.09
CA HIS A 218 -9.37 -10.47 11.76
C HIS A 218 -7.98 -10.49 12.37
N SER A 219 -7.18 -9.47 12.04
CA SER A 219 -5.74 -9.52 12.27
C SER A 219 -5.13 -8.17 12.61
N ALA A 220 -4.00 -8.22 13.30
CA ALA A 220 -3.04 -7.13 13.45
C ALA A 220 -1.63 -7.62 13.11
N LEU A 221 -0.92 -6.84 12.31
CA LEU A 221 0.46 -7.06 11.90
C LEU A 221 1.33 -5.95 12.49
N HIS A 222 2.25 -6.31 13.37
CA HIS A 222 3.28 -5.39 13.85
C HIS A 222 4.56 -5.59 13.04
N LEU A 223 4.93 -4.58 12.26
CA LEU A 223 6.14 -4.59 11.44
C LEU A 223 7.16 -3.63 12.03
N THR A 224 8.29 -4.18 12.44
CA THR A 224 9.47 -3.44 12.90
C THR A 224 10.57 -3.58 11.86
N THR A 225 11.12 -2.47 11.41
CA THR A 225 12.27 -2.45 10.49
C THR A 225 13.46 -1.80 11.17
N ILE A 226 14.64 -2.39 10.98
CA ILE A 226 15.90 -1.94 11.56
C ILE A 226 16.91 -1.89 10.43
N GLN A 227 17.50 -0.73 10.19
CA GLN A 227 18.48 -0.53 9.12
C GLN A 227 19.58 0.41 9.58
N THR A 228 20.79 0.25 9.06
CA THR A 228 21.81 1.29 9.22
C THR A 228 21.50 2.50 8.34
N THR A 229 21.95 3.69 8.75
CA THR A 229 21.74 4.93 7.97
C THR A 229 22.26 4.81 6.54
N ASP A 230 23.41 4.15 6.34
CA ASP A 230 24.00 3.94 5.01
C ASP A 230 23.16 3.00 4.14
N ALA A 231 22.59 1.96 4.73
CA ALA A 231 21.71 1.03 4.03
C ALA A 231 20.40 1.71 3.60
N LEU A 232 19.83 2.57 4.45
CA LEU A 232 18.66 3.37 4.10
C LEU A 232 18.99 4.37 2.98
N LYS A 233 20.12 5.05 3.06
CA LYS A 233 20.56 6.00 2.01
C LYS A 233 20.73 5.29 0.66
N SER A 234 21.42 4.16 0.65
CA SER A 234 21.63 3.35 -0.56
C SER A 234 20.30 2.90 -1.17
N TYR A 235 19.34 2.49 -0.33
CA TYR A 235 17.99 2.13 -0.77
C TYR A 235 17.25 3.32 -1.41
N ARG A 236 17.30 4.51 -0.79
CA ARG A 236 16.69 5.72 -1.37
C ARG A 236 17.28 6.08 -2.72
N GLU A 237 18.60 6.04 -2.86
CA GLU A 237 19.29 6.30 -4.12
C GLU A 237 18.87 5.30 -5.22
N GLN A 238 18.77 4.02 -4.88
CA GLN A 238 18.26 2.99 -5.80
C GLN A 238 16.82 3.28 -6.24
N ARG A 239 15.92 3.64 -5.32
CA ARG A 239 14.53 4.00 -5.65
C ARG A 239 14.44 5.19 -6.61
N ILE A 240 15.20 6.25 -6.35
CA ILE A 240 15.23 7.44 -7.21
C ILE A 240 15.71 7.05 -8.61
N SER A 241 16.75 6.21 -8.70
CA SER A 241 17.28 5.76 -9.99
C SER A 241 16.29 4.90 -10.79
N ALA A 242 15.46 4.10 -10.11
CA ALA A 242 14.45 3.24 -10.72
C ALA A 242 13.16 3.98 -11.11
N SER A 243 12.86 5.11 -10.48
CA SER A 243 11.64 5.90 -10.71
C SER A 243 11.78 6.91 -11.86
N LYS A 244 12.79 6.77 -12.72
CA LYS A 244 13.02 7.70 -13.83
C LYS A 244 11.89 7.58 -14.85
N VAL A 245 11.15 8.67 -15.01
CA VAL A 245 10.09 8.79 -16.02
C VAL A 245 10.69 9.44 -17.26
N PRO A 246 10.52 8.85 -18.47
CA PRO A 246 11.00 9.46 -19.71
C PRO A 246 10.27 10.78 -19.99
N PRO A 247 10.91 11.70 -20.75
CA PRO A 247 10.27 12.96 -21.11
C PRO A 247 8.98 12.73 -21.93
N PRO A 248 7.97 13.61 -21.80
CA PRO A 248 6.74 13.50 -22.57
C PRO A 248 7.02 13.55 -24.08
N LEU A 249 6.18 12.87 -24.88
CA LEU A 249 6.23 13.01 -26.34
C LEU A 249 5.83 14.45 -26.69
N SER A 250 6.58 15.10 -27.58
CA SER A 250 6.15 16.39 -28.11
C SER A 250 4.83 16.19 -28.88
N LEU A 251 3.84 17.00 -28.55
CA LEU A 251 2.59 17.12 -29.31
C LEU A 251 2.86 17.96 -30.57
N ASP A 252 3.85 17.56 -31.37
CA ASP A 252 4.03 18.17 -32.68
C ASP A 252 2.93 17.61 -33.59
N PHE A 253 1.81 18.35 -33.62
CA PHE A 253 0.69 18.22 -34.55
C PHE A 253 -0.04 16.85 -34.56
N ILE A 254 -0.99 16.66 -33.63
CA ILE A 254 -2.23 15.96 -34.00
C ILE A 254 -3.14 17.00 -34.65
N GLU A 255 -2.93 17.22 -35.94
CA GLU A 255 -3.77 18.07 -36.78
C GLU A 255 -5.19 17.46 -36.80
N GLY A 256 -6.15 18.09 -36.12
CA GLY A 256 -7.57 17.70 -36.14
C GLY A 256 -8.14 16.92 -34.94
N GLY A 257 -7.41 16.80 -33.83
CA GLY A 257 -7.90 16.04 -32.67
C GLY A 257 -8.86 16.79 -31.74
N ASP A 258 -10.11 17.03 -32.13
CA ASP A 258 -11.18 17.33 -31.16
C ASP A 258 -11.52 16.06 -30.36
N GLY A 259 -10.68 15.74 -29.38
CA GLY A 259 -10.78 14.48 -28.63
C GLY A 259 -10.57 14.70 -27.14
N THR A 260 -11.35 14.02 -26.31
CA THR A 260 -11.13 14.13 -24.86
C THR A 260 -9.89 13.34 -24.43
N ILE A 261 -9.12 13.87 -23.50
CA ILE A 261 -7.92 13.21 -22.98
C ILE A 261 -8.27 12.47 -21.70
N TRP A 262 -7.89 11.19 -21.65
CA TRP A 262 -7.97 10.41 -20.41
C TRP A 262 -6.63 10.42 -19.68
N GLN A 263 -6.69 10.74 -18.39
CA GLN A 263 -5.62 10.42 -17.45
C GLN A 263 -6.04 9.16 -16.70
N VAL A 264 -5.22 8.12 -16.77
CA VAL A 264 -5.52 6.78 -16.22
C VAL A 264 -4.46 6.44 -15.19
N THR A 265 -4.89 6.02 -14.00
CA THR A 265 -4.02 5.47 -12.95
C THR A 265 -4.23 3.96 -12.92
N LEU A 266 -3.15 3.21 -13.08
CA LEU A 266 -3.13 1.76 -13.14
C LEU A 266 -2.23 1.17 -12.05
N ASN A 267 -2.61 -0.01 -11.55
CA ASN A 267 -1.76 -0.88 -10.76
C ASN A 267 -1.34 -2.07 -11.61
N ILE A 268 -0.04 -2.33 -11.66
CA ILE A 268 0.54 -3.54 -12.25
C ILE A 268 0.97 -4.44 -11.11
N LEU A 269 0.40 -5.64 -11.03
CA LEU A 269 0.74 -6.65 -10.05
C LEU A 269 1.67 -7.70 -10.69
N TRP A 270 2.92 -7.70 -10.23
CA TRP A 270 4.00 -8.56 -10.73
C TRP A 270 4.00 -9.91 -10.02
N THR A 271 4.56 -10.93 -10.66
CA THR A 271 4.68 -12.27 -10.07
C THR A 271 5.81 -12.39 -9.04
N ALA A 272 6.75 -11.45 -9.02
CA ALA A 272 7.76 -11.30 -7.98
C ALA A 272 8.29 -9.87 -7.94
N ALA A 273 8.76 -9.42 -6.78
CA ALA A 273 9.32 -8.06 -6.62
C ALA A 273 10.55 -7.80 -7.50
N GLN A 274 11.37 -8.83 -7.76
CA GLN A 274 12.56 -8.70 -8.61
C GLN A 274 12.20 -8.33 -10.06
N TYR A 275 11.12 -8.90 -10.60
CA TYR A 275 10.65 -8.60 -11.95
C TYR A 275 10.13 -7.18 -12.02
N ALA A 276 9.38 -6.74 -10.99
CA ALA A 276 8.93 -5.36 -10.90
C ALA A 276 10.10 -4.36 -10.91
N LEU A 277 11.19 -4.66 -10.20
CA LEU A 277 12.36 -3.79 -10.14
C LEU A 277 13.08 -3.68 -11.48
N GLN A 278 13.16 -4.78 -12.23
CA GLN A 278 13.87 -4.82 -13.52
C GLN A 278 13.01 -4.34 -14.69
N ALA A 279 11.73 -4.73 -14.73
CA ALA A 279 10.83 -4.49 -15.86
C ALA A 279 10.12 -3.13 -15.78
N ALA A 280 9.72 -2.65 -14.60
CA ALA A 280 8.96 -1.40 -14.48
C ALA A 280 9.65 -0.17 -15.10
N PRO A 281 10.98 0.00 -15.02
CA PRO A 281 11.67 1.09 -15.73
C PRO A 281 11.52 1.00 -17.26
N LEU A 282 11.50 -0.21 -17.82
CA LEU A 282 11.35 -0.45 -19.27
C LEU A 282 9.92 -0.16 -19.74
N VAL A 283 8.92 -0.44 -18.89
CA VAL A 283 7.50 -0.19 -19.21
C VAL A 283 7.26 1.25 -19.64
N SER A 284 7.84 2.23 -18.94
CA SER A 284 7.65 3.63 -19.32
C SER A 284 8.21 3.94 -20.70
N THR A 285 9.39 3.42 -21.04
CA THR A 285 10.01 3.61 -22.36
C THR A 285 9.16 2.97 -23.46
N LEU A 286 8.71 1.74 -23.25
CA LEU A 286 7.88 1.00 -24.22
C LEU A 286 6.50 1.63 -24.40
N LEU A 287 5.91 2.17 -23.34
CA LEU A 287 4.65 2.91 -23.41
C LEU A 287 4.76 4.16 -24.28
N MET A 288 5.86 4.91 -24.14
CA MET A 288 6.10 6.10 -24.95
C MET A 288 6.37 5.75 -26.43
N GLN A 289 6.83 4.52 -26.73
CA GLN A 289 6.98 4.04 -28.11
C GLN A 289 5.65 3.60 -28.76
N SER A 290 4.60 3.33 -27.95
CA SER A 290 3.32 2.82 -28.46
C SER A 290 2.49 3.85 -29.23
N ASN A 291 2.79 5.15 -29.08
CA ASN A 291 1.98 6.27 -29.56
C ASN A 291 0.52 6.29 -29.04
N ILE A 292 0.14 5.43 -28.10
CA ILE A 292 -1.17 5.43 -27.43
C ILE A 292 -1.12 6.30 -26.15
N ILE A 293 0.07 6.42 -25.56
CA ILE A 293 0.33 7.22 -24.36
C ILE A 293 1.15 8.46 -24.74
N LEU A 294 0.65 9.64 -24.36
CA LEU A 294 1.33 10.92 -24.56
C LEU A 294 2.41 11.19 -23.52
N GLU A 295 2.13 10.79 -22.28
CA GLU A 295 2.93 11.13 -21.13
C GLU A 295 2.74 10.07 -20.06
N VAL A 296 3.84 9.53 -19.56
CA VAL A 296 3.87 8.87 -18.26
C VAL A 296 4.12 9.97 -17.24
N LYS A 297 3.20 10.16 -16.29
CA LYS A 297 3.34 11.16 -15.21
C LYS A 297 4.00 10.58 -13.98
N TYR A 298 3.77 9.29 -13.77
CA TYR A 298 4.17 8.61 -12.56
C TYR A 298 4.44 7.16 -12.87
N ASN A 299 5.57 6.64 -12.41
CA ASN A 299 5.90 5.22 -12.44
C ASN A 299 6.68 4.90 -11.17
N LYS A 300 6.01 4.30 -10.18
CA LYS A 300 6.60 3.94 -8.89
C LYS A 300 6.34 2.47 -8.60
N THR A 301 7.41 1.75 -8.30
CA THR A 301 7.35 0.36 -7.86
C THR A 301 7.49 0.26 -6.35
N ASP A 302 6.61 -0.50 -5.72
CA ASP A 302 6.58 -0.83 -4.29
C ASP A 302 6.57 -2.37 -4.14
N GLY A 303 7.72 -2.98 -4.43
CA GLY A 303 7.95 -4.43 -4.50
C GLY A 303 7.08 -5.10 -5.56
N TRP A 304 6.02 -5.81 -5.16
CA TRP A 304 5.18 -6.59 -6.08
C TRP A 304 4.22 -5.74 -6.93
N THR A 305 4.07 -4.45 -6.62
CA THR A 305 3.13 -3.56 -7.32
C THR A 305 3.85 -2.39 -7.95
N THR A 306 3.47 -2.03 -9.18
CA THR A 306 3.83 -0.75 -9.79
C THR A 306 2.60 0.13 -9.97
N PHE A 307 2.65 1.31 -9.37
CA PHE A 307 1.69 2.40 -9.54
C PHE A 307 2.10 3.24 -10.74
N LEU A 308 1.26 3.22 -11.78
CA LEU A 308 1.50 3.91 -13.04
C LEU A 308 0.40 4.97 -13.26
N GLN A 309 0.78 6.19 -13.62
CA GLN A 309 -0.17 7.20 -14.10
C GLN A 309 0.22 7.66 -15.49
N VAL A 310 -0.70 7.52 -16.42
CA VAL A 310 -0.51 7.88 -17.84
C VAL A 310 -1.55 8.86 -18.31
N LYS A 311 -1.17 9.68 -19.28
CA LYS A 311 -2.05 10.52 -20.09
C LYS A 311 -2.13 9.90 -21.47
N ALA A 312 -3.31 9.45 -21.87
CA ALA A 312 -3.53 8.83 -23.17
C ALA A 312 -3.64 9.89 -24.29
N THR A 313 -3.41 9.48 -25.53
CA THR A 313 -3.68 10.30 -26.71
C THR A 313 -5.17 10.67 -26.82
N PRO A 314 -5.51 11.79 -27.49
CA PRO A 314 -6.91 12.18 -27.68
C PRO A 314 -7.69 11.07 -28.37
N GLY A 315 -8.88 10.76 -27.87
CA GLY A 315 -9.75 9.70 -28.42
C GLY A 315 -9.49 8.30 -27.86
N THR A 316 -8.36 8.06 -27.22
CA THR A 316 -8.03 6.78 -26.57
C THR A 316 -8.83 6.60 -25.28
N THR A 317 -9.55 5.49 -25.17
CA THR A 317 -10.33 5.13 -23.97
C THR A 317 -9.44 4.59 -22.84
N PRO A 318 -9.93 4.58 -21.59
CA PRO A 318 -9.19 3.98 -20.48
C PRO A 318 -8.85 2.49 -20.67
N ILE A 319 -9.70 1.75 -21.41
CA ILE A 319 -9.48 0.32 -21.68
C ILE A 319 -8.33 0.14 -22.66
N GLU A 320 -8.30 0.91 -23.74
CA GLU A 320 -7.20 0.88 -24.72
C GLU A 320 -5.87 1.32 -24.08
N ALA A 321 -5.90 2.31 -23.19
CA ALA A 321 -4.72 2.70 -22.41
C ALA A 321 -4.24 1.55 -21.51
N ARG A 322 -5.15 0.79 -20.88
CA ARG A 322 -4.80 -0.41 -20.11
C ARG A 322 -4.20 -1.50 -20.99
N GLU A 323 -4.74 -1.74 -22.17
CA GLU A 323 -4.19 -2.73 -23.12
C GLU A 323 -2.79 -2.35 -23.59
N ALA A 324 -2.53 -1.06 -23.86
CA ALA A 324 -1.19 -0.56 -24.15
C ALA A 324 -0.21 -0.84 -23.01
N VAL A 325 -0.63 -0.63 -21.76
CA VAL A 325 0.17 -0.98 -20.57
C VAL A 325 0.43 -2.48 -20.48
N VAL A 326 -0.57 -3.33 -20.69
CA VAL A 326 -0.40 -4.80 -20.69
C VAL A 326 0.63 -5.22 -21.75
N ASN A 327 0.55 -4.66 -22.95
CA ASN A 327 1.48 -4.97 -24.04
C ASN A 327 2.91 -4.53 -23.71
N ALA A 328 3.09 -3.29 -23.22
CA ALA A 328 4.40 -2.77 -22.81
C ALA A 328 5.01 -3.59 -21.67
N VAL A 329 4.19 -4.01 -20.71
CA VAL A 329 4.61 -4.87 -19.59
C VAL A 329 5.06 -6.25 -20.08
N ASN A 330 4.30 -6.88 -20.97
CA ASN A 330 4.70 -8.16 -21.56
C ASN A 330 6.02 -8.06 -22.33
N GLN A 331 6.23 -6.96 -23.06
CA GLN A 331 7.48 -6.70 -23.77
C GLN A 331 8.66 -6.47 -22.81
N ALA A 332 8.46 -5.66 -21.76
CA ALA A 332 9.48 -5.42 -20.73
C ALA A 332 9.94 -6.74 -20.08
N MET A 333 9.01 -7.64 -19.79
CA MET A 333 9.32 -8.97 -19.24
C MET A 333 10.18 -9.81 -20.19
N LEU A 334 9.85 -9.83 -21.49
CA LEU A 334 10.65 -10.54 -22.48
C LEU A 334 12.08 -9.99 -22.59
N GLU A 335 12.27 -8.68 -22.40
CA GLU A 335 13.60 -8.07 -22.37
C GLU A 335 14.39 -8.47 -21.13
N VAL A 336 13.75 -8.47 -19.97
CA VAL A 336 14.35 -8.92 -18.70
C VAL A 336 14.77 -10.40 -18.79
N ASP A 337 13.90 -11.27 -19.30
CA ASP A 337 14.21 -12.69 -19.46
C ASP A 337 15.40 -12.92 -20.40
N LYS A 338 15.50 -12.15 -21.49
CA LYS A 338 16.66 -12.19 -22.40
C LYS A 338 17.95 -11.75 -21.70
N GLN A 339 17.89 -10.70 -20.88
CA GLN A 339 19.06 -10.22 -20.12
C GLN A 339 19.53 -11.27 -19.11
N ASN A 340 18.60 -11.91 -18.41
CA ASN A 340 18.89 -12.97 -17.44
C ASN A 340 19.43 -14.25 -18.10
N ALA A 341 18.87 -14.66 -19.24
CA ALA A 341 19.37 -15.79 -20.02
C ALA A 341 20.78 -15.54 -20.58
N SER A 342 21.09 -14.31 -20.97
CA SER A 342 22.42 -13.92 -21.46
C SER A 342 23.48 -13.89 -20.35
N ALA A 343 23.06 -13.70 -19.09
CA ALA A 343 23.94 -13.75 -17.92
C ALA A 343 24.23 -15.18 -17.42
N LEU A 344 23.39 -16.15 -17.81
CA LEU A 344 23.41 -17.56 -17.38
C LEU A 344 23.91 -18.50 -18.49
N ALA A 345 24.85 -18.08 -19.35
CA ALA A 345 25.45 -18.92 -20.38
C ALA A 345 26.35 -20.05 -19.80
N ASP A 346 25.78 -20.92 -18.98
CA ASP A 346 26.20 -22.30 -18.74
C ASP A 346 25.14 -23.22 -19.38
N PRO A 347 25.46 -23.98 -20.43
CA PRO A 347 24.48 -24.68 -21.28
C PRO A 347 23.86 -25.95 -20.64
N THR A 348 23.90 -26.11 -19.32
CA THR A 348 23.54 -27.39 -18.66
C THR A 348 22.26 -27.39 -17.83
N SER A 349 21.59 -26.25 -17.58
CA SER A 349 20.28 -26.27 -16.89
C SER A 349 19.11 -26.21 -17.87
N ASN A 350 18.49 -27.36 -18.09
CA ASN A 350 17.32 -27.54 -18.96
C ASN A 350 15.98 -27.21 -18.26
N ASP A 351 16.01 -26.41 -17.19
CA ASP A 351 14.79 -25.90 -16.57
C ASP A 351 14.33 -24.68 -17.34
N ALA A 352 13.56 -24.94 -18.40
CA ALA A 352 12.86 -23.91 -19.16
C ALA A 352 12.02 -23.04 -18.21
N LEU A 353 12.51 -21.83 -17.93
CA LEU A 353 11.78 -20.72 -17.33
C LEU A 353 10.44 -20.58 -18.06
N LYS A 354 9.35 -21.02 -17.42
CA LYS A 354 8.01 -20.65 -17.88
C LYS A 354 7.82 -19.17 -17.56
N PRO A 355 7.65 -18.29 -18.56
CA PRO A 355 7.50 -16.88 -18.31
C PRO A 355 6.06 -16.63 -17.86
N THR A 356 5.90 -16.29 -16.58
CA THR A 356 4.70 -15.63 -16.09
C THR A 356 5.19 -14.43 -15.29
N GLY A 357 5.31 -13.28 -15.97
CA GLY A 357 5.92 -12.07 -15.41
C GLY A 357 4.93 -11.11 -14.73
N ILE A 358 3.68 -11.15 -15.17
CA ILE A 358 2.60 -10.36 -14.58
C ILE A 358 1.37 -11.19 -14.34
N THR A 359 0.68 -10.89 -13.25
CA THR A 359 -0.59 -11.55 -12.94
C THR A 359 -1.77 -10.69 -13.33
N ARG A 360 -1.69 -9.37 -13.12
CA ARG A 360 -2.84 -8.48 -13.35
C ARG A 360 -2.42 -7.02 -13.59
N VAL A 361 -3.19 -6.32 -14.41
CA VAL A 361 -3.17 -4.86 -14.54
C VAL A 361 -4.57 -4.32 -14.29
N ASP A 362 -4.73 -3.44 -13.31
CA ASP A 362 -6.01 -2.88 -12.90
C ASP A 362 -6.05 -1.38 -13.11
N ILE A 363 -7.18 -0.86 -13.62
CA ILE A 363 -7.45 0.58 -13.58
C ILE A 363 -8.02 0.90 -12.20
N ILE A 364 -7.33 1.77 -11.45
CA ILE A 364 -7.75 2.18 -10.10
C ILE A 364 -8.57 3.46 -10.16
N ALA A 365 -8.21 4.35 -11.08
CA ALA A 365 -8.90 5.61 -11.30
C ALA A 365 -8.68 6.10 -12.73
N ASN A 366 -9.67 6.83 -13.24
CA ASN A 366 -9.58 7.52 -14.52
C ASN A 366 -10.21 8.91 -14.39
N LYS A 367 -9.61 9.87 -15.07
CA LYS A 367 -10.07 11.26 -15.10
C LYS A 367 -10.10 11.75 -16.53
N LEU A 368 -11.26 12.26 -16.92
CA LEU A 368 -11.44 12.95 -18.19
C LEU A 368 -10.92 14.38 -18.07
N LEU A 369 -10.03 14.77 -18.98
CA LEU A 369 -9.45 16.11 -19.08
C LEU A 369 -9.94 16.78 -20.36
N PRO A 370 -10.34 18.07 -20.30
CA PRO A 370 -10.64 18.82 -21.51
C PRO A 370 -9.36 18.93 -22.34
N TYR A 371 -9.47 18.64 -23.63
CA TYR A 371 -8.39 18.95 -24.57
C TYR A 371 -8.42 20.44 -24.86
N GLN A 372 -7.29 21.10 -24.61
CA GLN A 372 -7.04 22.42 -25.15
C GLN A 372 -5.90 22.27 -26.15
N PRO A 373 -6.16 22.37 -27.46
CA PRO A 373 -5.07 22.42 -28.42
C PRO A 373 -4.17 23.59 -28.04
N GLN A 374 -2.86 23.36 -27.93
CA GLN A 374 -1.92 24.47 -27.85
C GLN A 374 -1.99 25.21 -29.18
N THR A 375 -2.74 26.32 -29.21
CA THR A 375 -2.70 27.27 -30.32
C THR A 375 -1.44 28.09 -30.18
N ASP A 376 -0.28 27.47 -30.43
CA ASP A 376 1.00 28.18 -30.44
C ASP A 376 1.16 28.88 -31.80
N THR A 377 0.61 30.09 -31.90
CA THR A 377 0.98 31.05 -32.95
C THR A 377 1.67 32.29 -32.38
N THR A 378 2.10 32.26 -31.12
CA THR A 378 2.91 33.35 -30.55
C THR A 378 4.32 32.86 -30.29
N PRO A 379 5.35 33.46 -30.93
CA PRO A 379 6.73 33.18 -30.58
C PRO A 379 6.96 33.50 -29.10
N PRO A 380 7.91 32.83 -28.42
CA PRO A 380 8.16 33.05 -27.01
C PRO A 380 8.35 34.55 -26.75
N PRO A 381 7.65 35.15 -25.78
CA PRO A 381 7.75 36.58 -25.54
C PRO A 381 9.20 36.90 -25.15
N ALA A 382 9.84 37.74 -25.96
CA ALA A 382 11.09 38.36 -25.60
C ALA A 382 10.93 39.02 -24.23
N LEU A 383 11.86 38.73 -23.33
CA LEU A 383 12.02 39.36 -22.02
C LEU A 383 11.86 40.88 -22.13
N TYR A 384 10.67 41.41 -21.84
CA TYR A 384 10.46 42.84 -21.67
C TYR A 384 9.64 43.16 -20.43
N LYS A 385 10.14 44.20 -19.77
CA LYS A 385 9.90 44.66 -18.41
C LYS A 385 8.45 45.08 -18.17
N ALA A 386 8.08 44.96 -16.90
CA ALA A 386 6.85 45.47 -16.30
C ALA A 386 6.46 46.87 -16.78
N ASN A 387 5.17 47.03 -17.12
CA ASN A 387 4.34 48.18 -16.74
C ASN A 387 2.87 47.98 -17.19
N GLY A 388 1.93 48.09 -16.24
CA GLY A 388 0.71 48.88 -16.40
C GLY A 388 -0.57 48.26 -17.00
N VAL A 389 -1.46 47.80 -16.11
CA VAL A 389 -2.94 48.00 -16.03
C VAL A 389 -3.81 47.88 -17.31
N THR A 390 -4.78 46.94 -17.33
CA THR A 390 -6.24 47.21 -17.36
C THR A 390 -7.11 45.93 -17.37
N ASN A 391 -8.36 46.13 -16.93
CA ASN A 391 -9.35 45.19 -16.41
C ASN A 391 -10.01 44.22 -17.42
N GLY A 392 -10.39 43.04 -16.93
CA GLY A 392 -11.41 42.17 -17.51
C GLY A 392 -11.67 40.94 -16.65
N VAL A 393 -12.79 40.92 -15.92
CA VAL A 393 -13.22 39.78 -15.08
C VAL A 393 -14.16 38.86 -15.87
N PRO A 394 -13.91 37.54 -15.93
CA PRO A 394 -14.96 36.56 -16.17
C PRO A 394 -15.31 35.77 -14.90
N ARG A 395 -16.61 35.49 -14.77
CA ARG A 395 -17.27 34.81 -13.65
C ARG A 395 -16.75 33.38 -13.42
N LYS A 396 -16.56 33.05 -12.14
CA LYS A 396 -16.17 31.73 -11.62
C LYS A 396 -17.41 30.84 -11.45
N VAL A 397 -17.51 29.75 -12.20
CA VAL A 397 -18.48 28.67 -11.95
C VAL A 397 -17.80 27.66 -11.02
N MET A 398 -18.26 27.57 -9.76
CA MET A 398 -17.78 26.56 -8.82
C MET A 398 -18.46 25.22 -9.11
N ALA A 399 -17.70 24.23 -9.54
CA ALA A 399 -18.06 22.83 -9.38
C ALA A 399 -17.15 22.24 -8.29
N GLN A 400 -17.70 22.02 -7.09
CA GLN A 400 -17.06 21.19 -6.08
C GLN A 400 -16.93 19.77 -6.62
N ARG A 401 -15.71 19.30 -6.84
CA ARG A 401 -15.41 17.88 -7.05
C ARG A 401 -14.57 17.42 -5.87
N GLN A 402 -15.05 16.37 -5.19
CA GLN A 402 -14.32 15.68 -4.13
C GLN A 402 -13.02 15.13 -4.72
N LEU A 403 -11.90 15.69 -4.26
CA LEU A 403 -10.60 15.07 -4.36
C LEU A 403 -10.60 13.85 -3.43
N VAL A 404 -10.34 12.67 -3.97
CA VAL A 404 -9.69 11.62 -3.17
C VAL A 404 -8.26 12.13 -2.98
N SER A 405 -7.99 12.78 -1.86
CA SER A 405 -6.65 13.19 -1.50
C SER A 405 -5.83 11.95 -1.20
N PHE A 406 -4.87 11.62 -2.05
CA PHE A 406 -3.74 10.81 -1.64
C PHE A 406 -2.93 11.67 -0.68
N GLN A 407 -2.66 11.17 0.53
CA GLN A 407 -1.76 11.88 1.44
C GLN A 407 -0.44 12.13 0.70
N PRO A 408 0.09 13.36 0.68
CA PRO A 408 1.47 13.57 0.31
C PRO A 408 2.34 12.81 1.31
N PHE A 409 3.24 11.97 0.78
CA PHE A 409 4.30 11.36 1.57
C PHE A 409 5.11 12.46 2.29
N PRO A 410 5.76 12.17 3.44
CA PRO A 410 6.66 13.11 4.07
C PRO A 410 7.69 13.59 3.03
N SER A 411 7.79 14.91 2.88
CA SER A 411 8.57 15.63 1.86
C SER A 411 10.08 15.58 2.09
N ASP A 412 10.60 14.47 2.59
CA ASP A 412 12.02 14.29 2.88
C ASP A 412 12.83 13.80 1.66
N ASP A 413 12.16 13.65 0.51
CA ASP A 413 12.81 13.45 -0.79
C ASP A 413 13.02 14.83 -1.45
N GLY A 414 14.22 15.38 -1.26
CA GLY A 414 14.56 16.79 -1.48
C GLY A 414 14.15 17.47 -2.80
N ASP A 415 13.98 18.80 -2.69
CA ASP A 415 14.04 19.93 -3.63
C ASP A 415 13.62 19.82 -5.12
N ASN A 416 13.05 18.72 -5.60
CA ASN A 416 12.45 18.68 -6.95
C ASN A 416 10.97 19.10 -6.98
N PHE A 417 10.44 19.61 -5.87
CA PHE A 417 9.16 20.31 -5.81
C PHE A 417 9.38 21.81 -5.65
N SER A 418 9.82 22.49 -6.71
CA SER A 418 9.49 23.91 -6.82
C SER A 418 8.00 24.02 -7.13
N ALA A 419 7.17 24.08 -6.08
CA ALA A 419 5.86 24.65 -6.19
C ALA A 419 6.06 26.08 -6.73
N ALA A 420 5.73 26.31 -8.00
CA ALA A 420 5.55 27.65 -8.51
C ALA A 420 4.44 28.29 -7.67
N SER A 421 4.86 29.09 -6.71
CA SER A 421 4.02 29.91 -5.85
C SER A 421 3.22 30.86 -6.73
N PHE A 422 1.95 30.54 -6.96
CA PHE A 422 0.99 31.52 -7.43
C PHE A 422 0.58 32.37 -6.22
N GLU A 423 1.27 33.50 -6.04
CA GLU A 423 0.78 34.57 -5.17
C GLU A 423 -0.48 35.18 -5.83
N ALA A 424 -1.66 34.73 -5.39
CA ALA A 424 -2.89 35.46 -5.58
C ALA A 424 -3.25 36.14 -4.26
N GLY A 425 -3.26 37.47 -4.28
CA GLY A 425 -3.27 38.32 -3.10
C GLY A 425 -4.47 38.17 -2.16
N GLY A 426 -4.21 38.59 -0.92
CA GLY A 426 -5.16 39.36 -0.11
C GLY A 426 -6.41 38.63 0.38
N ALA A 427 -6.25 37.66 1.27
CA ALA A 427 -7.25 37.38 2.30
C ALA A 427 -6.57 36.76 3.53
N GLN A 428 -6.42 37.56 4.59
CA GLN A 428 -6.04 37.06 5.91
C GLN A 428 -7.21 36.24 6.48
N TYR A 429 -7.01 34.94 6.66
CA TYR A 429 -7.89 34.13 7.52
C TYR A 429 -7.12 33.77 8.79
N TYR A 430 -7.56 34.35 9.91
CA TYR A 430 -7.09 34.01 11.24
C TYR A 430 -7.48 32.55 11.57
N VAL A 431 -6.48 31.73 11.88
CA VAL A 431 -6.68 30.41 12.50
C VAL A 431 -6.98 30.64 13.99
N ARG A 432 -8.24 30.46 14.40
CA ARG A 432 -8.63 30.43 15.81
C ARG A 432 -8.32 29.04 16.38
N GLY A 433 -7.34 28.98 17.27
CA GLY A 433 -7.06 27.82 18.10
C GLY A 433 -8.15 27.57 19.16
N PRO A 434 -8.12 26.41 19.82
CA PRO A 434 -9.18 25.98 20.73
C PRO A 434 -9.18 26.82 22.02
N TYR A 435 -10.35 27.36 22.35
CA TYR A 435 -10.61 27.98 23.65
C TYR A 435 -10.72 26.90 24.72
N THR A 436 -9.78 26.91 25.65
CA THR A 436 -9.94 26.33 26.98
C THR A 436 -10.86 27.19 27.82
N SER A 437 -11.78 26.54 28.52
CA SER A 437 -12.75 27.11 29.44
C SER A 437 -12.09 27.71 30.68
N SER A 438 -12.20 29.02 30.88
CA SER A 438 -12.34 29.65 32.21
C SER A 438 -12.49 31.17 32.07
N GLY A 439 -13.51 31.76 32.69
CA GLY A 439 -13.50 33.20 32.99
C GLY A 439 -14.80 33.93 32.67
N LYS A 440 -15.52 34.26 33.74
CA LYS A 440 -16.72 35.10 33.79
C LYS A 440 -16.41 36.56 33.35
N TYR A 441 -17.46 37.22 32.83
CA TYR A 441 -17.79 38.66 32.73
C TYR A 441 -16.82 39.68 33.38
N ILE A 442 -16.56 40.89 32.85
CA ILE A 442 -17.48 42.06 32.74
C ILE A 442 -16.88 43.13 31.79
N MET A 443 -17.78 43.94 31.22
CA MET A 443 -17.62 45.19 30.43
C MET A 443 -16.53 46.18 30.89
N PHE A 444 -15.83 46.81 29.95
CA PHE A 444 -16.08 48.18 29.45
C PHE A 444 -15.47 48.34 28.05
#